data_AF-A0A7W7LC64-F1
#
_entry.id   AF-A0A7W7LC64-F1
#
_cell.length_a   1.000
_cell.length_b   1.000
_cell.length_c   1.000
_cell.angle_alpha   90.00
_cell.angle_beta   90.00
_cell.angle_gamma   90.00
#
_symmetry.space_group_name_H-M   'P 1'
#
loop_
_entity.id
_entity.type
_entity.pdbx_description
1 polymer ?
#
loop_
_entity_poly.entity_id
_entity_poly.type
_entity_poly.pdbx_seq_one_letter_code
_entity_poly.pdbx_strand_id
1 'polypeptide(L)'
;MVLTDGSTPVNFPNGLNRIAGDYLFSNVGRTNILMYSLVDRLWRNAKKAAGIVFCSAGLSKGVPVTDMAEWIGHRDPNITHQTYAHIMPDAPTVSGP
;
A
#
# COMPACT_ATOMS: atom_id res chain seq x y z
N MET A 1 -6.48 4.07 10.86
CA MET A 1 -7.65 4.49 10.07
C MET A 1 -8.87 3.80 10.67
N VAL A 2 -9.66 4.50 11.46
CA VAL A 2 -10.97 4.00 11.91
C VAL A 2 -11.94 4.38 10.80
N LEU A 3 -12.48 3.38 10.10
CA LEU A 3 -13.52 3.62 9.10
C LEU A 3 -14.83 3.87 9.84
N THR A 4 -15.23 5.13 9.98
CA THR A 4 -16.59 5.49 10.39
C THR A 4 -17.18 6.38 9.31
N ASP A 5 -18.04 5.83 8.45
CA ASP A 5 -19.06 6.66 7.83
C ASP A 5 -20.23 6.77 8.82
N GLY A 6 -20.81 7.96 8.95
CA GLY A 6 -21.76 8.31 10.00
C GLY A 6 -23.14 7.63 9.90
N SER A 7 -23.25 6.46 9.27
CA SER A 7 -24.51 5.76 9.06
C SER A 7 -24.34 4.26 9.23
N THR A 8 -24.63 3.80 10.45
CA THR A 8 -24.57 2.41 10.93
C THR A 8 -23.15 1.80 11.00
N PRO A 9 -22.75 1.19 12.13
CA PRO A 9 -21.45 0.54 12.20
C PRO A 9 -21.40 -0.59 11.18
N VAL A 10 -20.44 -0.52 10.25
CA VAL A 10 -20.19 -1.58 9.26
C VAL A 10 -19.84 -2.86 10.02
N ASN A 11 -20.82 -3.74 10.16
CA ASN A 11 -20.72 -4.95 10.97
C ASN A 11 -20.07 -6.06 10.14
N PHE A 12 -18.75 -5.98 9.96
CA PHE A 12 -18.01 -7.10 9.38
C PHE A 12 -18.13 -8.34 10.30
N PRO A 13 -18.51 -9.51 9.77
CA PRO A 13 -18.93 -10.66 10.56
C PRO A 13 -17.81 -11.15 11.50
N ASN A 14 -18.13 -11.22 12.79
CA ASN A 14 -17.54 -11.97 13.91
C ASN A 14 -16.24 -12.77 13.65
N GLY A 15 -15.14 -12.10 13.32
CA GLY A 15 -13.82 -12.72 13.29
C GLY A 15 -13.34 -13.04 14.70
N LEU A 16 -12.68 -14.19 14.89
CA LEU A 16 -12.18 -14.73 16.17
C LEU A 16 -11.35 -13.74 17.02
N ASN A 17 -10.81 -12.68 16.41
CA ASN A 17 -9.90 -11.73 17.05
C ASN A 17 -10.47 -10.30 17.13
N ARG A 18 -11.78 -10.10 16.95
CA ARG A 18 -12.35 -8.75 16.91
C ARG A 18 -12.87 -8.32 18.27
N ILE A 19 -12.13 -7.42 18.93
CA ILE A 19 -12.56 -6.74 20.16
C ILE A 19 -13.24 -5.40 19.75
N ALA A 20 -14.17 -4.88 20.55
CA ALA A 20 -14.74 -3.55 20.30
C ALA A 20 -13.64 -2.46 20.47
N GLY A 21 -13.48 -1.58 19.47
CA GLY A 21 -12.42 -0.55 19.47
C GLY A 21 -11.06 -1.01 18.92
N ASP A 22 -11.02 -2.18 18.28
CA ASP A 22 -9.80 -2.86 17.87
C ASP A 22 -9.26 -2.43 16.49
N TYR A 23 -8.01 -2.79 16.21
CA TYR A 23 -7.36 -2.52 14.92
C TYR A 23 -8.00 -3.32 13.79
N LEU A 24 -8.04 -2.73 12.58
CA LEU A 24 -8.50 -3.42 11.37
C LEU A 24 -7.64 -4.65 11.04
N PHE A 25 -6.35 -4.60 11.38
CA PHE A 25 -5.39 -5.69 11.24
C PHE A 25 -4.83 -6.06 12.61
N SER A 26 -5.36 -7.12 13.19
CA SER A 26 -4.95 -7.65 14.49
C SER A 26 -4.28 -9.01 14.37
N ASN A 27 -3.44 -9.33 15.35
CA ASN A 27 -2.87 -10.67 15.50
C ASN A 27 -3.80 -11.55 16.37
N VAL A 28 -3.62 -12.87 16.35
CA VAL A 28 -4.48 -13.83 17.11
C VAL A 28 -4.23 -13.78 18.63
N GLY A 29 -3.08 -13.24 19.04
CA GLY A 29 -2.76 -12.98 20.43
C GLY A 29 -3.52 -11.76 20.96
N ARG A 30 -3.92 -11.82 22.23
CA ARG A 30 -4.71 -10.79 22.95
C ARG A 30 -4.06 -9.39 23.03
N THR A 31 -2.93 -9.16 22.35
CA THR A 31 -2.31 -7.84 22.18
C THR A 31 -2.84 -7.08 20.98
N ASN A 32 -3.47 -7.73 20.00
CA ASN A 32 -4.10 -7.10 18.83
C ASN A 32 -3.23 -6.17 17.96
N ILE A 33 -1.91 -6.13 18.20
CA ILE A 33 -0.97 -5.33 17.41
C ILE A 33 -0.25 -6.24 16.44
N LEU A 34 -0.46 -6.03 15.14
CA LEU A 34 0.25 -6.81 14.14
C LEU A 34 1.76 -6.48 14.19
N MET A 35 2.59 -7.49 14.45
CA MET A 35 4.01 -7.28 14.70
C MET A 35 4.73 -6.96 13.38
N TYR A 36 5.40 -5.80 13.29
CA TYR A 36 6.05 -5.34 12.05
C TYR A 36 7.02 -6.35 11.45
N SER A 37 7.75 -7.11 12.27
CA SER A 37 8.68 -8.15 11.81
C SER A 37 7.97 -9.31 11.10
N LEU A 38 6.74 -9.65 11.51
CA LEU A 38 5.93 -10.65 10.83
C LEU A 38 5.46 -10.13 9.47
N VAL A 39 4.98 -8.88 9.43
CA VAL A 39 4.58 -8.21 8.17
C VAL A 39 5.73 -8.17 7.20
N ASP A 40 6.90 -7.72 7.64
CA ASP A 40 8.07 -7.59 6.78
C ASP A 40 8.53 -8.95 6.23
N ARG A 41 8.49 -10.01 7.06
CA ARG A 41 8.81 -11.37 6.61
C ARG A 41 7.82 -11.87 5.56
N LEU A 42 6.52 -11.70 5.79
CA LEU A 42 5.47 -12.08 4.83
C LEU A 42 5.61 -11.28 3.53
N TRP A 43 5.86 -9.97 3.65
CA TRP A 43 6.02 -9.05 2.54
C TRP A 43 7.24 -9.39 1.67
N ARG A 44 8.39 -9.74 2.28
CA ARG A 44 9.58 -10.18 1.55
C ARG A 44 9.32 -11.42 0.71
N ASN A 45 8.58 -12.39 1.23
CA ASN A 45 8.23 -13.59 0.48
C ASN A 45 7.24 -13.29 -0.66
N ALA A 46 6.23 -12.47 -0.41
CA ALA A 46 5.27 -12.06 -1.42
C ALA A 46 5.94 -11.28 -2.57
N LYS A 47 6.84 -10.34 -2.26
CA LYS A 47 7.60 -9.58 -3.26
C LYS A 47 8.45 -10.48 -4.16
N LYS A 48 9.10 -11.50 -3.59
CA LYS A 48 9.87 -12.48 -4.37
C LYS A 48 8.99 -13.24 -5.38
N ALA A 49 7.73 -13.48 -5.04
CA ALA A 49 6.81 -14.21 -5.90
C ALA A 49 6.14 -13.32 -6.97
N ALA A 50 5.80 -12.07 -6.65
CA ALA A 50 4.99 -11.20 -7.52
C ALA A 50 5.78 -10.18 -8.37
N GLY A 51 7.02 -9.85 -7.99
CA GLY A 51 7.94 -9.02 -8.79
C GLY A 51 7.64 -7.52 -8.87
N ILE A 52 6.38 -7.08 -8.80
CA ILE A 52 6.00 -5.65 -8.98
C ILE A 52 5.24 -5.09 -7.77
N VAL A 53 5.62 -3.87 -7.38
CA VAL A 53 5.02 -3.10 -6.29
C VAL A 53 4.01 -2.07 -6.82
N PHE A 54 3.03 -1.70 -5.99
CA PHE A 54 1.86 -0.88 -6.33
C PHE A 54 2.17 0.37 -7.18
N CYS A 55 3.10 1.22 -6.74
CA CYS A 55 3.43 2.46 -7.44
C CYS A 55 3.98 2.21 -8.85
N SER A 56 4.90 1.24 -8.96
CA SER A 56 5.52 0.92 -10.25
C SER A 56 4.50 0.36 -11.24
N ALA A 57 3.58 -0.49 -10.77
CA ALA A 57 2.49 -1.01 -11.61
C ALA A 57 1.56 0.12 -12.08
N GLY A 58 1.15 1.02 -11.19
CA GLY A 58 0.24 2.12 -11.55
C GLY A 58 0.86 3.10 -12.54
N LEU A 59 2.09 3.56 -12.27
CA LEU A 59 2.78 4.53 -13.12
C LEU A 59 3.11 3.96 -14.50
N SER A 60 3.55 2.69 -14.59
CA SER A 60 3.78 2.01 -15.88
C SER A 60 2.51 1.89 -16.73
N LYS A 61 1.32 1.91 -16.10
CA LYS A 61 0.02 1.88 -16.78
C LYS A 61 -0.54 3.27 -17.08
N GLY A 62 0.22 4.34 -16.80
CA GLY A 62 -0.17 5.71 -17.11
C GLY A 62 -1.03 6.40 -16.05
N VAL A 63 -1.03 5.91 -14.80
CA VAL A 63 -1.60 6.70 -13.69
C VAL A 63 -0.81 8.02 -13.57
N PRO A 64 -1.48 9.18 -13.50
CA PRO A 64 -0.79 10.45 -13.32
C PRO A 64 0.05 10.49 -12.04
N VAL A 65 1.22 11.12 -12.12
CA VAL A 65 2.16 11.22 -10.99
C VAL A 65 1.57 11.96 -9.81
N THR A 66 0.72 12.96 -10.08
CA THR A 66 -0.03 13.71 -9.07
C THR A 66 -0.96 12.82 -8.29
N ASP A 67 -1.74 11.98 -8.98
CA ASP A 67 -2.72 11.08 -8.38
C ASP A 67 -2.01 10.00 -7.57
N MET A 68 -0.92 9.44 -8.13
CA MET A 68 -0.09 8.49 -7.41
C MET A 68 0.54 9.11 -6.15
N ALA A 69 0.99 10.36 -6.21
CA ALA A 69 1.54 11.09 -5.07
C ALA A 69 0.48 11.28 -3.97
N GLU A 70 -0.75 11.62 -4.34
CA GLU A 70 -1.87 11.74 -3.42
C GLU A 70 -2.18 10.39 -2.73
N TRP A 71 -2.27 9.30 -3.50
CA TRP A 71 -2.61 7.97 -2.96
C TRP A 71 -1.60 7.44 -1.95
N ILE A 72 -0.31 7.76 -2.11
CA ILE A 72 0.76 7.33 -1.20
C ILE A 72 1.07 8.37 -0.11
N GLY A 73 0.36 9.49 -0.10
CA GLY A 73 0.48 10.53 0.92
C GLY A 73 1.72 11.42 0.78
N HIS A 74 2.31 11.51 -0.42
CA HIS A 74 3.38 12.47 -0.67
C HIS A 74 2.80 13.89 -0.78
N ARG A 75 3.26 14.78 0.10
CA ARG A 75 2.87 16.21 0.06
C ARG A 75 3.38 16.92 -1.19
N ASP A 76 4.53 16.50 -1.70
CA ASP A 76 5.14 17.05 -2.90
C ASP A 76 5.21 15.97 -4.00
N PRO A 77 4.47 16.13 -5.12
CA PRO A 77 4.50 15.20 -6.25
C PRO A 77 5.88 15.04 -6.89
N ASN A 78 6.79 16.01 -6.74
CA ASN A 78 8.15 15.91 -7.28
C ASN A 78 8.93 14.74 -6.66
N ILE A 79 8.63 14.35 -5.41
CA ILE A 79 9.24 13.20 -4.75
C ILE A 79 8.85 11.90 -5.49
N THR A 80 7.57 11.76 -5.83
CA THR A 80 7.07 10.63 -6.62
C THR A 80 7.69 10.63 -8.01
N HIS A 81 7.76 11.79 -8.67
CA HIS A 81 8.37 11.92 -9.99
C HIS A 81 9.85 11.49 -9.98
N GLN A 82 10.67 12.05 -9.08
CA GLN A 82 12.09 11.72 -8.97
C GLN A 82 12.33 10.23 -8.71
N THR A 83 11.49 9.62 -7.88
CA THR A 83 11.62 8.19 -7.53
C THR A 83 11.29 7.28 -8.71
N TYR A 84 10.28 7.63 -9.52
CA TYR A 84 9.68 6.71 -10.49
C TYR A 84 9.78 7.17 -11.96
N ALA A 85 10.41 8.30 -12.28
CA ALA A 85 10.49 8.83 -13.64
C ALA A 85 11.00 7.79 -14.65
N HIS A 86 11.93 6.93 -14.24
CA HIS A 86 12.54 5.91 -15.08
C HIS A 86 11.60 4.77 -15.53
N ILE A 87 10.41 4.64 -14.95
CA ILE A 87 9.41 3.63 -15.33
C ILE A 87 8.14 4.24 -15.93
N MET A 88 8.11 5.57 -16.10
CA MET A 88 6.97 6.24 -16.72
C MET A 88 6.94 5.97 -18.23
N PRO A 89 5.76 6.02 -18.87
CA PRO A 89 5.63 5.68 -20.30
C PRO A 89 6.48 6.55 -21.24
N ASP A 90 6.78 7.78 -20.82
CA ASP A 90 7.61 8.77 -21.53
C ASP A 90 9.09 8.71 -21.13
N ALA A 91 9.47 7.79 -20.24
CA ALA A 91 10.86 7.59 -19.88
C ALA A 91 11.69 7.24 -21.12
N PRO A 92 12.89 7.82 -21.28
CA PRO A 92 13.79 7.44 -22.36
C PRO A 92 14.02 5.93 -22.30
N THR A 93 13.72 5.22 -23.39
CA THR A 93 14.17 3.84 -23.52
C THR A 93 15.69 3.90 -23.58
N VAL A 94 16.36 3.15 -22.71
CA VAL A 94 17.80 2.95 -22.83
C VAL A 94 18.03 2.15 -24.11
N SER A 95 18.16 2.84 -25.25
CA SER A 95 18.77 2.27 -26.44
C SER A 95 20.26 2.17 -26.13
N GLY A 96 20.69 1.00 -25.69
CA GLY A 96 22.11 0.71 -25.52
C GLY A 96 22.87 0.89 -26.86
N PRO A 97 24.21 1.09 -26.81
CA PRO A 97 25.05 0.93 -27.99
C PRO A 97 25.02 -0.50 -28.53
#